data_AF-A0A9W8J6J9-F1
#
_entry.id   AF-A0A9W8J6J9-F1
#
_cell.length_a   1.000
_cell.length_b   1.000
_cell.length_c   1.000
_cell.angle_alpha   90.00
_cell.angle_beta   90.00
_cell.angle_gamma   90.00
#
_symmetry.space_group_name_H-M   'P 1'
#
loop_
_entity.id
_entity.type
_entity.pdbx_description
1 polymer ?
#
loop_
_entity_poly.entity_id
_entity_poly.type
_entity_poly.pdbx_seq_one_letter_code
_entity_poly.pdbx_strand_id
1 'polypeptide(L)'
;MIVHAVAMNVNQNGFYLDFRSYALRSQYHPIIQEETKSFLRKVKSQPDDIFEHVQFLFGTEIMRIAYGFDDIRRNEALIHNAEALIMGFSEAVVPGRFLVNVFPSLKHIPSWFPGAGFKRFLGDLARISLKTLYPPFEEAKHDFANGKKGTYPSMAADLIDRLPEDNDVNRAEMESIARNVCGIAYVAGAETTVNLALALLYALGSHPDIQRKGQTEIDSVVGLDRLPAVADIQDLPYVHAIVKEVGRWFTVVPLGIPHSNSKDDEYDGFFIPKGTIIFQNNWTMMHDPDVFDKPFEFIPERYLKDGQIDPSVPDAEAAAFGHGRRNDALFLMAASLLATYTLTVPKDEAGGTVPMKLQSQDPLVMQPAHFQCQLALRPGRERLLSE
;
A
#
# COMPACT_ATOMS: atom_id res chain seq x y z
N MET A 1 3.33 7.53 -20.80
CA MET A 1 2.98 6.61 -21.91
C MET A 1 3.04 5.14 -21.51
N ILE A 2 4.10 4.62 -20.88
CA ILE A 2 4.16 3.19 -20.46
C ILE A 2 3.12 2.87 -19.37
N VAL A 3 3.03 3.69 -18.32
CA VAL A 3 2.00 3.50 -17.27
C VAL A 3 0.58 3.79 -17.78
N HIS A 4 0.43 4.72 -18.73
CA HIS A 4 -0.85 4.99 -19.37
C HIS A 4 -1.28 3.87 -20.33
N ALA A 5 -0.33 3.23 -21.04
CA ALA A 5 -0.58 2.08 -21.89
C ALA A 5 -0.88 0.81 -21.07
N VAL A 6 -0.19 0.61 -19.95
CA VAL A 6 -0.49 -0.48 -19.01
C VAL A 6 -1.84 -0.22 -18.34
N ALA A 7 -2.12 0.98 -17.82
CA ALA A 7 -3.41 1.27 -17.18
C ALA A 7 -4.60 1.26 -18.17
N MET A 8 -4.42 1.71 -19.42
CA MET A 8 -5.50 1.71 -20.42
C MET A 8 -5.76 0.34 -21.05
N ASN A 9 -4.74 -0.48 -21.37
CA ASN A 9 -4.98 -1.83 -21.91
C ASN A 9 -5.50 -2.79 -20.84
N VAL A 10 -5.13 -2.63 -19.57
CA VAL A 10 -5.62 -3.49 -18.48
C VAL A 10 -7.12 -3.22 -18.18
N ASN A 11 -7.63 -2.01 -18.44
CA ASN A 11 -9.05 -1.67 -18.25
C ASN A 11 -9.96 -2.22 -19.37
N GLN A 12 -9.43 -2.45 -20.58
CA GLN A 12 -10.25 -2.96 -21.71
C GLN A 12 -10.51 -4.46 -21.66
N ASN A 13 -9.64 -5.24 -21.01
CA ASN A 13 -9.70 -6.72 -21.04
C ASN A 13 -10.26 -7.38 -19.77
N GLY A 14 -10.93 -6.62 -18.89
CA GLY A 14 -11.60 -7.19 -17.71
C GLY A 14 -10.69 -7.72 -16.60
N PHE A 15 -9.36 -7.62 -16.73
CA PHE A 15 -8.39 -8.06 -15.73
C PHE A 15 -8.51 -7.30 -14.39
N TYR A 16 -8.96 -6.03 -14.40
CA TYR A 16 -9.25 -5.26 -13.18
C TYR A 16 -10.58 -5.64 -12.50
N LEU A 17 -11.54 -6.22 -13.21
CA LEU A 17 -12.86 -6.54 -12.65
C LEU A 17 -12.78 -7.67 -11.61
N ASP A 18 -11.80 -8.57 -11.75
CA ASP A 18 -11.60 -9.66 -10.79
C ASP A 18 -10.90 -9.20 -9.50
N PHE A 19 -10.09 -8.13 -9.55
CA PHE A 19 -9.34 -7.62 -8.40
C PHE A 19 -10.20 -7.09 -7.25
N ARG A 20 -11.47 -6.76 -7.52
CA ARG A 20 -12.44 -6.18 -6.58
C ARG A 20 -13.41 -7.21 -5.98
N SER A 21 -13.44 -8.44 -6.48
CA SER A 21 -14.42 -9.41 -6.00
C SER A 21 -14.15 -9.77 -4.53
N TYR A 22 -15.19 -9.77 -3.70
CA TYR A 22 -15.09 -10.10 -2.27
C TYR A 22 -14.57 -11.54 -2.06
N ALA A 23 -14.92 -12.46 -2.97
CA ALA A 23 -14.46 -13.85 -2.94
C ALA A 23 -12.94 -14.00 -3.15
N LEU A 24 -12.33 -13.19 -4.01
CA LEU A 24 -10.86 -13.17 -4.20
C LEU A 24 -10.13 -12.46 -3.04
N ARG A 25 -10.84 -11.77 -2.13
CA ARG A 25 -10.22 -11.16 -0.93
C ARG A 25 -9.97 -12.17 0.17
N SER A 26 -10.95 -13.02 0.46
CA SER A 26 -10.87 -13.99 1.57
C SER A 26 -9.81 -15.08 1.36
N GLN A 27 -9.49 -15.42 0.10
CA GLN A 27 -8.50 -16.47 -0.17
C GLN A 27 -7.07 -16.12 0.27
N TYR A 28 -6.78 -14.83 0.47
CA TYR A 28 -5.47 -14.35 0.93
C TYR A 28 -5.43 -14.03 2.42
N HIS A 29 -6.57 -14.03 3.13
CA HIS A 29 -6.62 -13.78 4.58
C HIS A 29 -5.71 -14.70 5.39
N PRO A 30 -5.56 -16.01 5.06
CA PRO A 30 -4.62 -16.87 5.77
C PRO A 30 -3.16 -16.39 5.67
N ILE A 31 -2.73 -15.86 4.52
CA ILE A 31 -1.38 -15.30 4.33
C ILE A 31 -1.20 -14.11 5.28
N ILE A 32 -2.15 -13.17 5.28
CA ILE A 32 -2.11 -11.97 6.14
C ILE A 32 -2.06 -12.38 7.62
N GLN A 33 -2.83 -13.38 8.02
CA GLN A 33 -2.84 -13.89 9.40
C GLN A 33 -1.52 -14.55 9.81
N GLU A 34 -0.95 -15.39 8.94
CA GLU A 34 0.35 -16.04 9.20
C GLU A 34 1.48 -15.01 9.32
N GLU A 35 1.56 -14.08 8.37
CA GLU A 35 2.61 -13.07 8.37
C GLU A 35 2.45 -12.08 9.52
N THR A 36 1.22 -11.67 9.86
CA THR A 36 0.97 -10.84 11.05
C THR A 36 1.41 -11.57 12.33
N LYS A 37 1.10 -12.88 12.49
CA LYS A 37 1.56 -13.65 13.65
C LYS A 37 3.09 -13.74 13.71
N SER A 38 3.74 -13.94 12.56
CA SER A 38 5.20 -13.95 12.43
C SER A 38 5.81 -12.59 12.80
N PHE A 39 5.21 -11.50 12.33
CA PHE A 39 5.59 -10.12 12.66
C PHE A 39 5.53 -9.87 14.17
N LEU A 40 4.43 -10.19 14.86
CA LEU A 40 4.32 -9.98 16.31
C LEU A 40 5.39 -10.76 17.09
N ARG A 41 5.72 -11.99 16.65
CA ARG A 41 6.79 -12.78 17.27
C ARG A 41 8.16 -12.13 17.08
N LYS A 42 8.47 -11.60 15.90
CA LYS A 42 9.71 -10.87 15.64
C LYS A 42 9.81 -9.61 16.50
N VAL A 43 8.72 -8.85 16.61
CA VAL A 43 8.62 -7.68 17.50
C VAL A 43 8.88 -8.05 18.96
N LYS A 44 8.39 -9.20 19.44
CA LYS A 44 8.70 -9.70 20.80
C LYS A 44 10.19 -9.91 21.02
N SER A 45 10.91 -10.46 20.03
CA SER A 45 12.34 -10.78 20.14
C SER A 45 13.26 -9.57 19.88
N GLN A 46 12.84 -8.67 18.99
CA GLN A 46 13.64 -7.57 18.45
C GLN A 46 12.77 -6.31 18.30
N PRO A 47 12.31 -5.71 19.41
CA PRO A 47 11.36 -4.58 19.35
C PRO A 47 11.95 -3.31 18.74
N ASP A 48 13.27 -3.13 18.82
CA ASP A 48 13.96 -1.93 18.31
C ASP A 48 13.96 -1.86 16.77
N ASP A 49 13.77 -3.00 16.09
CA ASP A 49 13.79 -3.13 14.63
C ASP A 49 12.38 -3.04 14.00
N ILE A 50 11.42 -2.42 14.71
CA ILE A 50 9.99 -2.39 14.31
C ILE A 50 9.77 -1.86 12.89
N PHE A 51 10.56 -0.90 12.42
CA PHE A 51 10.45 -0.36 11.06
C PHE A 51 10.77 -1.43 10.00
N GLU A 52 11.85 -2.17 10.20
CA GLU A 52 12.27 -3.26 9.33
C GLU A 52 11.25 -4.42 9.39
N HIS A 53 10.70 -4.73 10.57
CA HIS A 53 9.65 -5.74 10.71
C HIS A 53 8.38 -5.36 9.95
N VAL A 54 7.97 -4.08 9.95
CA VAL A 54 6.82 -3.59 9.17
C VAL A 54 7.08 -3.70 7.67
N GLN A 55 8.28 -3.33 7.20
CA GLN A 55 8.67 -3.51 5.80
C GLN A 55 8.61 -4.98 5.38
N PHE A 56 9.15 -5.88 6.20
CA PHE A 56 9.10 -7.31 5.93
C PHE A 56 7.70 -7.89 5.97
N LEU A 57 6.84 -7.44 6.89
CA LEU A 57 5.44 -7.88 6.98
C LEU A 57 4.74 -7.67 5.63
N PHE A 58 4.59 -6.41 5.22
CA PHE A 58 3.82 -6.09 4.01
C PHE A 58 4.54 -6.55 2.74
N GLY A 59 5.88 -6.52 2.72
CA GLY A 59 6.66 -7.04 1.61
C GLY A 59 6.48 -8.55 1.40
N THR A 60 6.45 -9.33 2.49
CA THR A 60 6.28 -10.79 2.40
C THR A 60 4.84 -11.14 2.03
N GLU A 61 3.84 -10.49 2.64
CA GLU A 61 2.43 -10.68 2.31
C GLU A 61 2.17 -10.48 0.81
N ILE A 62 2.63 -9.36 0.24
CA ILE A 62 2.38 -9.07 -1.17
C ILE A 62 3.17 -9.99 -2.11
N MET A 63 4.36 -10.46 -1.71
CA MET A 63 5.11 -11.46 -2.49
C MET A 63 4.41 -12.81 -2.53
N ARG A 64 3.92 -13.28 -1.38
CA ARG A 64 3.12 -14.51 -1.26
C ARG A 64 1.84 -14.39 -2.08
N ILE A 65 1.13 -13.26 -2.00
CA ILE A 65 -0.10 -13.03 -2.76
C ILE A 65 0.17 -12.91 -4.27
N ALA A 66 1.18 -12.13 -4.68
CA ALA A 66 1.42 -11.84 -6.09
C ALA A 66 2.07 -13.01 -6.84
N TYR A 67 3.03 -13.70 -6.21
CA TYR A 67 3.86 -14.71 -6.87
C TYR A 67 3.82 -16.09 -6.19
N GLY A 68 3.37 -16.20 -4.94
CA GLY A 68 3.35 -17.46 -4.20
C GLY A 68 4.69 -17.80 -3.53
N PHE A 69 5.55 -16.80 -3.31
CA PHE A 69 6.87 -16.99 -2.68
C PHE A 69 6.82 -16.75 -1.19
N ASP A 70 7.19 -17.75 -0.39
CA ASP A 70 7.20 -17.67 1.07
C ASP A 70 8.43 -16.95 1.66
N ASP A 71 9.43 -16.62 0.84
CA ASP A 71 10.66 -15.95 1.30
C ASP A 71 11.01 -14.77 0.40
N ILE A 72 10.87 -13.56 0.94
CA ILE A 72 11.28 -12.31 0.27
C ILE A 72 12.81 -12.15 0.22
N ARG A 73 13.56 -12.74 1.16
CA ARG A 73 15.03 -12.66 1.21
C ARG A 73 15.69 -13.49 0.12
N ARG A 74 15.00 -14.52 -0.36
CA ARG A 74 15.36 -15.24 -1.59
C ARG A 74 15.49 -14.29 -2.79
N ASN A 75 14.90 -13.10 -2.68
CA ASN A 75 14.88 -12.06 -3.69
C ASN A 75 15.25 -10.67 -3.10
N GLU A 76 16.30 -10.57 -2.26
CA GLU A 76 16.85 -9.27 -1.82
C GLU A 76 17.11 -8.31 -3.00
N ALA A 77 17.55 -8.85 -4.14
CA ALA A 77 17.72 -8.09 -5.36
C ALA A 77 16.40 -7.50 -5.91
N LEU A 78 15.25 -8.13 -5.68
CA LEU A 78 13.95 -7.57 -6.06
C LEU A 78 13.57 -6.38 -5.19
N ILE A 79 13.91 -6.39 -3.88
CA ILE A 79 13.64 -5.27 -2.98
C ILE A 79 14.39 -4.03 -3.49
N HIS A 80 15.71 -4.13 -3.65
CA HIS A 80 16.53 -3.00 -4.11
C HIS A 80 16.16 -2.51 -5.52
N ASN A 81 15.85 -3.44 -6.44
CA ASN A 81 15.43 -3.06 -7.79
C ASN A 81 14.03 -2.41 -7.77
N ALA A 82 13.12 -2.86 -6.91
CA ALA A 82 11.80 -2.25 -6.75
C ALA A 82 11.89 -0.85 -6.13
N GLU A 83 12.71 -0.64 -5.10
CA GLU A 83 12.97 0.69 -4.55
C GLU A 83 13.50 1.66 -5.63
N ALA A 84 14.51 1.22 -6.40
CA ALA A 84 15.04 2.02 -7.50
C ALA A 84 14.01 2.30 -8.61
N LEU A 85 13.13 1.32 -8.89
CA LEU A 85 12.04 1.47 -9.85
C LEU A 85 10.98 2.47 -9.36
N ILE A 86 10.61 2.42 -8.08
CA ILE A 86 9.68 3.33 -7.41
C ILE A 86 10.23 4.75 -7.49
N MET A 87 11.44 4.98 -6.98
CA MET A 87 12.06 6.32 -6.97
C MET A 87 12.18 6.88 -8.39
N GLY A 88 12.60 6.04 -9.35
CA GLY A 88 12.68 6.45 -10.75
C GLY A 88 11.33 6.77 -11.38
N PHE A 89 10.26 6.06 -10.98
CA PHE A 89 8.89 6.37 -11.39
C PHE A 89 8.41 7.69 -10.78
N SER A 90 8.58 7.87 -9.47
CA SER A 90 8.18 9.07 -8.74
C SER A 90 8.84 10.31 -9.33
N GLU A 91 10.14 10.26 -9.60
CA GLU A 91 10.87 11.31 -10.33
C GLU A 91 10.27 11.59 -11.71
N ALA A 92 9.87 10.56 -12.46
CA ALA A 92 9.35 10.73 -13.81
C ALA A 92 7.97 11.41 -13.88
N VAL A 93 7.18 11.34 -12.80
CA VAL A 93 5.84 11.92 -12.72
C VAL A 93 5.82 13.31 -12.08
N VAL A 94 6.92 13.78 -11.49
CA VAL A 94 7.03 15.14 -10.95
C VAL A 94 6.76 16.19 -12.05
N PRO A 95 5.80 17.10 -11.84
CA PRO A 95 5.52 18.19 -12.78
C PRO A 95 6.78 18.99 -13.14
N GLY A 96 7.00 19.20 -14.44
CA GLY A 96 8.14 19.98 -14.93
C GLY A 96 9.50 19.29 -14.86
N ARG A 97 9.62 18.08 -14.27
CA ARG A 97 10.90 17.35 -14.17
C ARG A 97 11.50 17.03 -15.54
N PHE A 98 10.66 16.58 -16.47
CA PHE A 98 11.04 16.36 -17.86
C PHE A 98 10.19 17.21 -18.79
N LEU A 99 10.82 18.12 -19.54
CA LEU A 99 10.13 18.97 -20.51
C LEU A 99 9.37 18.16 -21.57
N VAL A 100 9.78 16.91 -21.85
CA VAL A 100 9.06 16.02 -22.78
C VAL A 100 7.63 15.70 -22.32
N ASN A 101 7.36 15.77 -21.02
CA ASN A 101 6.00 15.58 -20.48
C ASN A 101 5.08 16.77 -20.82
N VAL A 102 5.65 17.96 -21.03
CA VAL A 102 4.93 19.20 -21.39
C VAL A 102 4.94 19.43 -22.90
N PHE A 103 6.05 19.12 -23.55
CA PHE A 103 6.28 19.29 -24.99
C PHE A 103 6.60 17.92 -25.63
N PRO A 104 5.57 17.15 -26.05
CA PRO A 104 5.77 15.81 -26.58
C PRO A 104 6.69 15.72 -27.79
N SER A 105 6.85 16.81 -28.55
CA SER A 105 7.78 16.91 -29.69
C SER A 105 9.24 16.65 -29.28
N LEU A 106 9.61 16.93 -28.03
CA LEU A 106 10.95 16.67 -27.51
C LEU A 106 11.32 15.18 -27.49
N LYS A 107 10.37 14.25 -27.63
CA LYS A 107 10.67 12.81 -27.76
C LYS A 107 11.56 12.48 -28.97
N HIS A 108 11.55 13.33 -30.00
CA HIS A 108 12.29 13.12 -31.24
C HIS A 108 13.73 13.62 -31.22
N ILE A 109 14.14 14.41 -30.21
CA ILE A 109 15.51 14.95 -30.15
C ILE A 109 16.53 13.82 -29.98
N PRO A 110 17.71 13.85 -30.63
CA PRO A 110 18.73 12.81 -30.45
C PRO A 110 19.20 12.71 -28.98
N SER A 111 19.60 11.51 -28.54
CA SER A 111 20.03 11.27 -27.14
C SER A 111 21.29 12.05 -26.73
N TRP A 112 22.08 12.54 -27.69
CA TRP A 112 23.27 13.36 -27.43
C TRP A 112 22.94 14.85 -27.23
N PHE A 113 21.72 15.30 -27.56
CA PHE A 113 21.34 16.71 -27.53
C PHE A 113 21.25 17.25 -26.08
N PRO A 114 21.72 18.48 -25.80
CA PRO A 114 21.59 19.08 -24.47
C PRO A 114 20.13 19.10 -23.99
N GLY A 115 19.86 18.55 -22.80
CA GLY A 115 18.50 18.40 -22.28
C GLY A 115 17.81 17.07 -22.63
N ALA A 116 18.40 16.21 -23.47
CA ALA A 116 17.91 14.87 -23.78
C ALA A 116 18.23 13.81 -22.70
N GLY A 117 18.74 14.23 -21.53
CA GLY A 117 19.12 13.34 -20.42
C GLY A 117 17.99 12.42 -19.96
N PHE A 118 16.72 12.84 -20.13
CA PHE A 118 15.55 12.02 -19.84
C PHE A 118 15.54 10.70 -20.64
N LYS A 119 16.11 10.66 -21.86
CA LYS A 119 16.17 9.41 -22.65
C LYS A 119 17.06 8.37 -22.00
N ARG A 120 18.21 8.80 -21.47
CA ARG A 120 19.11 7.92 -20.72
C ARG A 120 18.43 7.45 -19.43
N PHE A 121 17.87 8.38 -18.67
CA PHE A 121 17.12 8.08 -17.44
C PHE A 121 16.00 7.05 -17.68
N LEU A 122 15.12 7.29 -18.65
CA LEU A 122 14.03 6.37 -18.98
C LEU A 122 14.53 5.03 -19.52
N GLY A 123 15.65 5.01 -20.24
CA GLY A 123 16.30 3.78 -20.69
C GLY A 123 16.90 2.97 -19.54
N ASP A 124 17.48 3.64 -18.55
CA ASP A 124 17.98 3.02 -17.33
C ASP A 124 16.81 2.47 -16.49
N LEU A 125 15.74 3.26 -16.32
CA LEU A 125 14.52 2.87 -15.63
C LEU A 125 13.83 1.67 -16.31
N ALA A 126 13.77 1.64 -17.63
CA ALA A 126 13.24 0.49 -18.38
C ALA A 126 14.05 -0.78 -18.12
N ARG A 127 15.38 -0.70 -18.05
CA ARG A 127 16.24 -1.85 -17.71
C ARG A 127 16.02 -2.34 -16.28
N ILE A 128 15.84 -1.44 -15.32
CA ILE A 128 15.51 -1.79 -13.93
C ILE A 128 14.13 -2.44 -13.86
N SER A 129 13.14 -1.89 -14.58
CA SER A 129 11.80 -2.46 -14.68
C SER A 129 11.84 -3.91 -15.18
N LEU A 130 12.58 -4.19 -16.25
CA LEU A 130 12.76 -5.56 -16.74
C LEU A 130 13.35 -6.49 -15.67
N LYS A 131 14.42 -6.05 -14.99
CA LYS A 131 15.06 -6.84 -13.92
C LYS A 131 14.19 -7.04 -12.68
N THR A 132 13.25 -6.14 -12.42
CA THR A 132 12.34 -6.21 -11.27
C THR A 132 11.15 -7.12 -11.58
N LEU A 133 10.59 -7.00 -12.80
CA LEU A 133 9.31 -7.62 -13.14
C LEU A 133 9.45 -9.02 -13.75
N TYR A 134 10.51 -9.28 -14.52
CA TYR A 134 10.64 -10.56 -15.24
C TYR A 134 11.01 -11.72 -14.32
N PRO A 135 12.08 -11.66 -13.50
CA PRO A 135 12.50 -12.81 -12.71
C PRO A 135 11.41 -13.45 -11.84
N PRO A 136 10.63 -12.70 -11.04
CA PRO A 136 9.63 -13.32 -10.18
C PRO A 136 8.48 -13.96 -10.98
N PHE A 137 8.11 -13.38 -12.12
CA PHE A 137 7.06 -13.95 -12.96
C PHE A 137 7.53 -15.18 -13.73
N GLU A 138 8.77 -15.20 -14.23
CA GLU A 138 9.32 -16.40 -14.89
C GLU A 138 9.53 -17.55 -13.89
N GLU A 139 9.93 -17.27 -12.65
CA GLU A 139 9.98 -18.29 -11.60
C GLU A 139 8.58 -18.84 -11.28
N ALA A 140 7.57 -17.97 -11.18
CA ALA A 140 6.17 -18.41 -11.01
C ALA A 140 5.69 -19.28 -12.19
N LYS A 141 6.05 -18.95 -13.44
CA LYS A 141 5.76 -19.79 -14.62
C LYS A 141 6.45 -21.15 -14.54
N HIS A 142 7.71 -21.17 -14.12
CA HIS A 142 8.46 -22.41 -13.97
C HIS A 142 7.83 -23.31 -12.90
N ASP A 143 7.50 -22.75 -11.73
CA ASP A 143 6.84 -23.47 -10.65
C ASP A 143 5.48 -24.02 -11.09
N PHE A 144 4.68 -23.19 -11.77
CA PHE A 144 3.37 -23.58 -12.31
C PHE A 144 3.49 -24.74 -13.32
N ALA A 145 4.41 -24.65 -14.28
CA ALA A 145 4.62 -25.68 -15.30
C ALA A 145 5.09 -27.03 -14.70
N ASN A 146 5.82 -26.99 -13.58
CA ASN A 146 6.25 -28.18 -12.86
C ASN A 146 5.19 -28.72 -11.87
N GLY A 147 4.00 -28.12 -11.83
CA GLY A 147 2.93 -28.52 -10.92
C GLY A 147 3.22 -28.20 -9.44
N LYS A 148 4.20 -27.34 -9.16
CA LYS A 148 4.47 -26.88 -7.80
C LYS A 148 3.38 -25.91 -7.39
N LYS A 149 2.60 -26.29 -6.37
CA LYS A 149 1.56 -25.47 -5.78
C LYS A 149 2.03 -24.99 -4.40
N GLY A 150 1.95 -23.68 -4.17
CA GLY A 150 2.13 -23.11 -2.84
C GLY A 150 0.98 -23.52 -1.91
N THR A 151 1.14 -23.26 -0.62
CA THR A 151 0.10 -23.51 0.39
C THR A 151 -1.18 -22.71 0.09
N TYR A 152 -1.03 -21.53 -0.48
CA TYR A 152 -2.11 -20.61 -0.82
C TYR A 152 -2.09 -20.26 -2.32
N PRO A 153 -3.24 -19.88 -2.91
CA PRO A 153 -3.28 -19.41 -4.28
C PRO A 153 -2.44 -18.13 -4.44
N SER A 154 -1.92 -17.91 -5.64
CA SER A 154 -1.20 -16.68 -5.98
C SER A 154 -1.76 -16.08 -7.26
N MET A 155 -1.67 -14.76 -7.37
CA MET A 155 -2.12 -14.04 -8.57
C MET A 155 -1.39 -14.54 -9.81
N ALA A 156 -0.07 -14.74 -9.75
CA ALA A 156 0.70 -15.21 -10.89
C ALA A 156 0.18 -16.58 -11.38
N ALA A 157 -0.04 -17.54 -10.47
CA ALA A 157 -0.56 -18.86 -10.84
C ALA A 157 -1.94 -18.76 -11.52
N ASP A 158 -2.87 -17.98 -10.94
CA ASP A 158 -4.21 -17.78 -11.50
C ASP A 158 -4.15 -17.12 -12.88
N LEU A 159 -3.25 -16.15 -13.07
CA LEU A 159 -3.10 -15.45 -14.34
C LEU A 159 -2.42 -16.32 -15.40
N ILE A 160 -1.47 -17.17 -15.01
CA ILE A 160 -0.78 -18.12 -15.91
C ILE A 160 -1.76 -19.20 -16.39
N ASP A 161 -2.61 -19.73 -15.50
CA ASP A 161 -3.63 -20.73 -15.82
C ASP A 161 -4.65 -20.23 -16.87
N ARG A 162 -4.90 -18.91 -16.87
CA ARG A 162 -5.83 -18.25 -17.79
C ARG A 162 -5.19 -17.79 -19.10
N LEU A 163 -3.89 -17.99 -19.28
CA LEU A 163 -3.25 -17.58 -20.54
C LEU A 163 -3.74 -18.48 -21.69
N PRO A 164 -3.97 -17.92 -22.90
CA PRO A 164 -4.34 -18.69 -24.09
C PRO A 164 -3.31 -19.75 -24.47
N GLU A 165 -3.65 -20.68 -25.35
CA GLU A 165 -2.70 -21.66 -25.89
C GLU A 165 -1.46 -21.02 -26.54
N ASP A 166 -0.35 -21.74 -26.61
CA ASP A 166 0.95 -21.23 -27.08
C ASP A 166 0.92 -20.66 -28.52
N ASN A 167 -0.05 -21.06 -29.33
CA ASN A 167 -0.23 -20.61 -30.72
C ASN A 167 -1.09 -19.35 -30.85
N ASP A 168 -1.71 -18.85 -29.78
CA ASP A 168 -2.59 -17.69 -29.82
C ASP A 168 -1.79 -16.39 -30.02
N VAL A 169 -2.24 -15.57 -30.97
CA VAL A 169 -1.59 -14.31 -31.33
C VAL A 169 -1.55 -13.28 -30.19
N ASN A 170 -2.47 -13.38 -29.22
CA ASN A 170 -2.59 -12.47 -28.08
C ASN A 170 -1.84 -12.95 -26.84
N ARG A 171 -1.31 -14.18 -26.83
CA ARG A 171 -0.68 -14.77 -25.65
C ARG A 171 0.46 -13.92 -25.10
N ALA A 172 1.34 -13.41 -25.99
CA ALA A 172 2.47 -12.59 -25.58
C ALA A 172 2.04 -11.26 -24.90
N GLU A 173 0.98 -10.63 -25.39
CA GLU A 173 0.42 -9.43 -24.78
C GLU A 173 -0.22 -9.75 -23.43
N MET A 174 -1.03 -10.82 -23.36
CA MET A 174 -1.67 -11.25 -22.11
C MET A 174 -0.65 -11.66 -21.04
N GLU A 175 0.44 -12.32 -21.43
CA GLU A 175 1.53 -12.66 -20.52
C GLU A 175 2.23 -11.38 -20.02
N SER A 176 2.48 -10.42 -20.90
CA SER A 176 3.03 -9.13 -20.50
C SER A 176 2.10 -8.39 -19.53
N ILE A 177 0.79 -8.44 -19.75
CA ILE A 177 -0.22 -7.87 -18.85
C ILE A 177 -0.16 -8.57 -17.49
N ALA A 178 -0.18 -9.90 -17.47
CA ALA A 178 -0.13 -10.68 -16.23
C ALA A 178 1.12 -10.35 -15.40
N ARG A 179 2.29 -10.31 -16.04
CA ARG A 179 3.56 -9.90 -15.43
C ARG A 179 3.48 -8.49 -14.84
N ASN A 180 2.95 -7.54 -15.61
CA ASN A 180 2.83 -6.14 -15.17
C ASN A 180 1.86 -6.00 -13.99
N VAL A 181 0.75 -6.75 -13.97
CA VAL A 181 -0.22 -6.74 -12.87
C VAL A 181 0.41 -7.24 -11.57
N CYS A 182 1.12 -8.37 -11.59
CA CYS A 182 1.85 -8.86 -10.41
C CYS A 182 2.95 -7.88 -9.96
N GLY A 183 3.65 -7.29 -10.93
CA GLY A 183 4.68 -6.28 -10.71
C GLY A 183 4.18 -5.05 -9.97
N ILE A 184 3.12 -4.44 -10.49
CA ILE A 184 2.51 -3.22 -9.93
C ILE A 184 1.93 -3.51 -8.54
N ALA A 185 1.40 -4.71 -8.28
CA ALA A 185 0.92 -5.08 -6.96
C ALA A 185 2.00 -4.92 -5.89
N TYR A 186 3.25 -5.33 -6.18
CA TYR A 186 4.38 -5.14 -5.28
C TYR A 186 4.81 -3.67 -5.20
N VAL A 187 5.16 -3.09 -6.35
CA VAL A 187 5.75 -1.75 -6.47
C VAL A 187 4.85 -0.67 -5.86
N ALA A 188 3.54 -0.72 -6.14
CA ALA A 188 2.60 0.26 -5.63
C ALA A 188 2.03 -0.09 -4.24
N GLY A 189 2.05 -1.38 -3.87
CA GLY A 189 1.40 -1.92 -2.67
C GLY A 189 2.27 -1.90 -1.43
N ALA A 190 3.56 -2.19 -1.56
CA ALA A 190 4.44 -2.32 -0.41
C ALA A 190 4.69 -0.96 0.26
N GLU A 191 5.20 0.02 -0.48
CA GLU A 191 5.67 1.28 0.11
C GLU A 191 4.54 2.09 0.76
N THR A 192 3.42 2.28 0.06
CA THR A 192 2.29 3.07 0.58
C THR A 192 1.70 2.46 1.86
N THR A 193 1.58 1.12 1.92
CA THR A 193 1.06 0.42 3.10
C THR A 193 2.06 0.48 4.26
N VAL A 194 3.37 0.34 3.99
CA VAL A 194 4.41 0.51 5.01
C VAL A 194 4.36 1.90 5.62
N ASN A 195 4.29 2.96 4.82
CA ASN A 195 4.26 4.33 5.35
C ASN A 195 3.01 4.61 6.21
N LEU A 196 1.84 4.09 5.79
CA LEU A 196 0.62 4.15 6.60
C LEU A 196 0.75 3.36 7.91
N ALA A 197 1.37 2.19 7.88
CA ALA A 197 1.61 1.38 9.07
C ALA A 197 2.59 2.05 10.05
N LEU A 198 3.63 2.72 9.54
CA LEU A 198 4.53 3.52 10.37
C LEU A 198 3.81 4.72 10.98
N ALA A 199 2.95 5.41 10.22
CA ALA A 199 2.10 6.48 10.75
C ALA A 199 1.12 5.95 11.81
N LEU A 200 0.60 4.72 11.64
CA LEU A 200 -0.27 4.06 12.62
C LEU A 200 0.47 3.76 13.92
N LEU A 201 1.70 3.23 13.84
CA LEU A 201 2.54 3.01 15.03
C LEU A 201 2.74 4.33 15.80
N TYR A 202 3.05 5.40 15.07
CA TYR A 202 3.18 6.74 15.66
C TYR A 202 1.87 7.18 16.31
N ALA A 203 0.74 7.07 15.60
CA ALA A 203 -0.58 7.50 16.09
C ALA A 203 -0.99 6.75 17.37
N LEU A 204 -0.82 5.42 17.39
CA LEU A 204 -1.10 4.59 18.57
C LEU A 204 -0.22 4.96 19.75
N GLY A 205 1.09 5.15 19.53
CA GLY A 205 2.03 5.48 20.60
C GLY A 205 1.93 6.91 21.12
N SER A 206 1.39 7.84 20.31
CA SER A 206 1.19 9.25 20.66
C SER A 206 -0.18 9.55 21.30
N HIS A 207 -1.17 8.66 21.13
CA HIS A 207 -2.53 8.84 21.64
C HIS A 207 -2.94 7.68 22.57
N PRO A 208 -2.45 7.67 23.83
CA PRO A 208 -2.67 6.55 24.76
C PRO A 208 -4.15 6.29 25.05
N ASP A 209 -5.01 7.32 25.02
CA ASP A 209 -6.45 7.15 25.26
C ASP A 209 -7.15 6.46 24.09
N ILE A 210 -6.77 6.78 22.85
CA ILE A 210 -7.26 6.10 21.65
C ILE A 210 -6.79 4.65 21.65
N GLN A 211 -5.52 4.42 21.97
CA GLN A 211 -4.96 3.08 22.08
C GLN A 211 -5.72 2.24 23.12
N ARG A 212 -6.02 2.81 24.30
CA ARG A 212 -6.77 2.13 25.37
C ARG A 212 -8.20 1.79 24.97
N LYS A 213 -8.89 2.67 24.23
CA LYS A 213 -10.23 2.40 23.71
C LYS A 213 -10.22 1.23 22.72
N GLY A 214 -9.27 1.22 21.79
CA GLY A 214 -9.10 0.11 20.85
C GLY A 214 -8.75 -1.22 21.55
N GLN A 215 -7.85 -1.18 22.54
CA GLN A 215 -7.55 -2.33 23.39
C GLN A 215 -8.80 -2.85 24.12
N THR A 216 -9.63 -1.95 24.66
CA THR A 216 -10.87 -2.31 25.36
C THR A 216 -11.86 -2.99 24.43
N GLU A 217 -12.03 -2.47 23.22
CA GLU A 217 -12.89 -3.08 22.20
C GLU A 217 -12.42 -4.51 21.87
N ILE A 218 -11.12 -4.68 21.58
CA ILE A 218 -10.51 -5.98 21.31
C ILE A 218 -10.74 -6.96 22.48
N ASP A 219 -10.49 -6.54 23.71
CA ASP A 219 -10.68 -7.36 24.89
C ASP A 219 -12.14 -7.82 25.06
N SER A 220 -13.10 -6.95 24.69
CA SER A 220 -14.54 -7.24 24.82
C SER A 220 -15.09 -8.15 23.71
N VAL A 221 -14.58 -8.04 22.50
CA VAL A 221 -15.11 -8.74 21.31
C VAL A 221 -14.32 -10.01 21.00
N VAL A 222 -12.99 -9.91 20.97
CA VAL A 222 -12.08 -11.00 20.61
C VAL A 222 -11.70 -11.83 21.84
N GLY A 223 -11.62 -11.18 23.00
CA GLY A 223 -11.26 -11.81 24.27
C GLY A 223 -9.75 -11.91 24.50
N LEU A 224 -9.36 -12.83 25.40
CA LEU A 224 -7.99 -12.98 25.88
C LEU A 224 -7.19 -14.10 25.20
N ASP A 225 -7.87 -15.07 24.59
CA ASP A 225 -7.31 -16.39 24.26
C ASP A 225 -6.93 -16.57 22.79
N ARG A 226 -7.24 -15.62 21.91
CA ARG A 226 -6.87 -15.65 20.48
C ARG A 226 -6.39 -14.29 19.99
N LEU A 227 -5.65 -14.32 18.88
CA LEU A 227 -5.38 -13.11 18.09
C LEU A 227 -6.64 -12.69 17.31
N PRO A 228 -6.80 -11.39 17.03
CA PRO A 228 -7.78 -10.92 16.07
C PRO A 228 -7.57 -11.56 14.69
N ALA A 229 -8.63 -11.63 13.90
CA ALA A 229 -8.66 -12.12 12.54
C ALA A 229 -9.29 -11.06 11.62
N VAL A 230 -9.04 -11.14 10.31
CA VAL A 230 -9.65 -10.20 9.35
C VAL A 230 -11.18 -10.27 9.40
N ALA A 231 -11.74 -11.45 9.69
CA ALA A 231 -13.17 -11.65 9.85
C ALA A 231 -13.79 -10.81 10.98
N ASP A 232 -13.00 -10.39 11.98
CA ASP A 232 -13.49 -9.60 13.13
C ASP A 232 -13.71 -8.11 12.76
N ILE A 233 -13.37 -7.66 11.54
CA ILE A 233 -13.43 -6.24 11.14
C ILE A 233 -14.80 -5.59 11.29
N GLN A 234 -15.88 -6.36 11.13
CA GLN A 234 -17.24 -5.85 11.30
C GLN A 234 -17.64 -5.69 12.77
N ASP A 235 -17.01 -6.46 13.65
CA ASP A 235 -17.28 -6.44 15.09
C ASP A 235 -16.32 -5.52 15.86
N LEU A 236 -15.33 -4.93 15.18
CA LEU A 236 -14.31 -4.03 15.73
C LEU A 236 -14.37 -2.63 15.09
N PRO A 237 -15.52 -1.92 15.20
CA PRO A 237 -15.73 -0.64 14.53
C PRO A 237 -14.75 0.45 14.99
N TYR A 238 -14.37 0.51 16.26
CA TYR A 238 -13.42 1.51 16.75
C TYR A 238 -12.00 1.26 16.23
N VAL A 239 -11.54 0.02 16.20
CA VAL A 239 -10.24 -0.32 15.56
C VAL A 239 -10.26 -0.03 14.07
N HIS A 240 -11.36 -0.32 13.36
CA HIS A 240 -11.50 0.04 11.95
C HIS A 240 -11.50 1.57 11.76
N ALA A 241 -12.11 2.33 12.68
CA ALA A 241 -12.08 3.78 12.68
C ALA A 241 -10.67 4.35 12.89
N ILE A 242 -9.82 3.72 13.71
CA ILE A 242 -8.40 4.09 13.86
C ILE A 242 -7.67 3.95 12.51
N VAL A 243 -7.90 2.85 11.79
CA VAL A 243 -7.28 2.59 10.48
C VAL A 243 -7.73 3.61 9.44
N LYS A 244 -9.02 3.96 9.44
CA LYS A 244 -9.56 5.02 8.57
C LYS A 244 -8.97 6.39 8.88
N GLU A 245 -8.89 6.74 10.16
CA GLU A 245 -8.35 8.02 10.57
C GLU A 245 -6.85 8.15 10.29
N VAL A 246 -6.04 7.07 10.35
CA VAL A 246 -4.62 7.18 9.95
C VAL A 246 -4.47 7.43 8.45
N GLY A 247 -5.33 6.81 7.62
CA GLY A 247 -5.36 7.08 6.18
C GLY A 247 -5.66 8.55 5.86
N ARG A 248 -6.65 9.13 6.55
CA ARG A 248 -7.01 10.55 6.43
C ARG A 248 -5.94 11.48 6.99
N TRP A 249 -5.59 11.31 8.26
CA TRP A 249 -4.69 12.19 9.00
C TRP A 249 -3.28 12.24 8.39
N PHE A 250 -2.75 11.09 7.95
CA PHE A 250 -1.43 11.05 7.33
C PHE A 250 -1.47 11.37 5.84
N THR A 251 -2.52 10.96 5.12
CA THR A 251 -2.66 11.08 3.65
C THR A 251 -1.36 10.72 2.90
N VAL A 252 -1.07 9.42 2.76
CA VAL A 252 0.22 8.93 2.20
C VAL A 252 0.53 9.41 0.77
N VAL A 253 -0.49 9.69 -0.06
CA VAL A 253 -0.31 10.25 -1.42
C VAL A 253 -1.08 11.58 -1.55
N PRO A 254 -0.50 12.72 -1.12
CA PRO A 254 -1.17 14.02 -1.04
C PRO A 254 -1.77 14.55 -2.33
N LEU A 255 -1.10 14.33 -3.48
CA LEU A 255 -1.52 14.81 -4.80
C LEU A 255 -2.12 13.72 -5.68
N GLY A 256 -2.39 12.55 -5.09
CA GLY A 256 -2.88 11.38 -5.82
C GLY A 256 -1.95 10.93 -6.95
N ILE A 257 -2.48 10.09 -7.83
CA ILE A 257 -1.82 9.74 -9.09
C ILE A 257 -2.33 10.69 -10.18
N PRO A 258 -1.46 11.28 -11.02
CA PRO A 258 -1.91 12.18 -12.07
C PRO A 258 -2.85 11.48 -13.07
N HIS A 259 -4.02 12.07 -13.30
CA HIS A 259 -4.99 11.63 -14.30
C HIS A 259 -4.89 12.48 -15.57
N SER A 260 -5.51 12.01 -16.66
CA SER A 260 -5.71 12.80 -17.86
C SER A 260 -7.06 12.51 -18.48
N ASN A 261 -7.79 13.56 -18.86
CA ASN A 261 -9.08 13.42 -19.54
C ASN A 261 -8.88 12.94 -21.00
N SER A 262 -9.70 11.98 -21.42
CA SER A 262 -9.63 11.36 -22.76
C SER A 262 -10.36 12.14 -23.85
N LYS A 263 -11.20 13.10 -23.44
CA LYS A 263 -11.97 14.04 -24.25
C LYS A 263 -12.04 15.38 -23.52
N ASP A 264 -12.44 16.42 -24.24
CA ASP A 264 -12.75 17.71 -23.63
C ASP A 264 -13.84 17.53 -22.57
N ASP A 265 -13.75 18.30 -21.49
CA ASP A 265 -14.65 18.21 -20.35
C ASP A 265 -14.97 19.61 -19.78
N GLU A 266 -15.94 19.69 -18.88
CA GLU A 266 -16.27 20.92 -18.15
C GLU A 266 -16.50 20.60 -16.67
N TYR A 267 -15.89 21.38 -15.79
CA TYR A 267 -16.04 21.24 -14.34
C TYR A 267 -16.22 22.63 -13.71
N ASP A 268 -17.29 22.83 -12.94
CA ASP A 268 -17.65 24.12 -12.32
C ASP A 268 -17.64 25.31 -13.30
N GLY A 269 -18.06 25.09 -14.56
CA GLY A 269 -18.08 26.11 -15.61
C GLY A 269 -16.71 26.38 -16.25
N PHE A 270 -15.66 25.66 -15.86
CA PHE A 270 -14.34 25.73 -16.49
C PHE A 270 -14.19 24.65 -17.55
N PHE A 271 -13.88 25.07 -18.78
CA PHE A 271 -13.54 24.15 -19.86
C PHE A 271 -12.17 23.50 -19.62
N ILE A 272 -12.13 22.17 -19.66
CA ILE A 272 -10.93 21.35 -19.50
C ILE A 272 -10.63 20.67 -20.84
N PRO A 273 -9.61 21.12 -21.58
CA PRO A 273 -9.24 20.50 -22.85
C PRO A 273 -8.81 19.04 -22.67
N LYS A 274 -9.07 18.20 -23.68
CA LYS A 274 -8.57 16.82 -23.75
C LYS A 274 -7.06 16.77 -23.53
N GLY A 275 -6.59 15.78 -22.77
CA GLY A 275 -5.18 15.57 -22.49
C GLY A 275 -4.63 16.45 -21.38
N THR A 276 -5.47 17.22 -20.68
CA THR A 276 -5.09 17.98 -19.49
C THR A 276 -4.69 17.01 -18.38
N ILE A 277 -3.53 17.25 -17.76
CA ILE A 277 -3.08 16.50 -16.58
C ILE A 277 -3.80 17.07 -15.36
N ILE A 278 -4.48 16.20 -14.62
CA ILE A 278 -5.31 16.54 -13.47
C ILE A 278 -4.71 15.88 -12.23
N PHE A 279 -4.45 16.69 -11.20
CA PHE A 279 -3.99 16.24 -9.89
C PHE A 279 -5.14 16.28 -8.90
N GLN A 280 -5.30 15.20 -8.13
CA GLN A 280 -6.28 15.14 -7.05
C GLN A 280 -5.58 15.56 -5.76
N ASN A 281 -5.91 16.73 -5.22
CA ASN A 281 -5.32 17.19 -3.97
C ASN A 281 -6.00 16.51 -2.77
N ASN A 282 -5.70 15.22 -2.61
CA ASN A 282 -6.20 14.37 -1.53
C ASN A 282 -5.94 15.00 -0.16
N TRP A 283 -4.77 15.62 0.03
CA TRP A 283 -4.44 16.24 1.32
C TRP A 283 -5.41 17.37 1.67
N THR A 284 -5.72 18.25 0.70
CA THR A 284 -6.69 19.34 0.92
C THR A 284 -8.08 18.78 1.19
N MET A 285 -8.51 17.78 0.43
CA MET A 285 -9.81 17.14 0.65
C MET A 285 -9.91 16.49 2.04
N MET A 286 -8.83 15.83 2.49
CA MET A 286 -8.79 15.12 3.78
C MET A 286 -8.53 16.04 4.98
N HIS A 287 -8.16 17.30 4.73
CA HIS A 287 -7.91 18.32 5.75
C HIS A 287 -8.81 19.55 5.59
N ASP A 288 -9.89 19.43 4.82
CA ASP A 288 -10.87 20.49 4.64
C ASP A 288 -11.64 20.70 5.96
N PRO A 289 -11.55 21.87 6.62
CA PRO A 289 -12.25 22.12 7.87
C PRO A 289 -13.79 22.16 7.73
N ASP A 290 -14.31 22.34 6.50
CA ASP A 290 -15.75 22.30 6.24
C ASP A 290 -16.28 20.85 6.18
N VAL A 291 -15.39 19.88 5.98
CA VAL A 291 -15.69 18.44 5.94
C VAL A 291 -15.26 17.73 7.22
N PHE A 292 -14.08 18.05 7.74
CA PHE A 292 -13.48 17.44 8.92
C PHE A 292 -13.17 18.51 9.98
N ASP A 293 -14.00 18.61 11.03
CA ASP A 293 -13.77 19.50 12.17
C ASP A 293 -12.36 19.29 12.77
N LYS A 294 -11.58 20.30 13.12
CA LYS A 294 -10.19 20.11 13.63
C LYS A 294 -9.36 19.13 12.77
N PRO A 295 -9.14 19.41 11.47
CA PRO A 295 -8.63 18.42 10.50
C PRO A 295 -7.22 17.89 10.81
N PHE A 296 -6.44 18.60 11.62
CA PHE A 296 -5.09 18.21 12.01
C PHE A 296 -5.02 17.35 13.27
N GLU A 297 -6.13 17.20 14.01
CA GLU A 297 -6.23 16.30 15.16
C GLU A 297 -6.59 14.88 14.70
N PHE A 298 -5.97 13.88 15.32
CA PHE A 298 -6.24 12.46 15.08
C PHE A 298 -7.44 12.01 15.92
N ILE A 299 -8.62 11.91 15.29
CA ILE A 299 -9.90 11.61 15.96
C ILE A 299 -10.62 10.46 15.26
N PRO A 300 -10.41 9.20 15.68
CA PRO A 300 -11.10 8.03 15.10
C PRO A 300 -12.63 8.14 15.16
N GLU A 301 -13.18 8.79 16.19
CA GLU A 301 -14.62 8.93 16.39
C GLU A 301 -15.36 9.61 15.23
N ARG A 302 -14.65 10.33 14.34
CA ARG A 302 -15.21 10.87 13.10
C ARG A 302 -15.87 9.82 12.23
N TYR A 303 -15.29 8.64 12.19
CA TYR A 303 -15.74 7.52 11.36
C TYR A 303 -16.82 6.68 12.05
N LEU A 304 -17.33 7.11 13.20
CA LEU A 304 -18.32 6.35 13.98
C LEU A 304 -19.65 7.08 14.07
N LYS A 305 -20.72 6.33 13.80
CA LYS A 305 -22.10 6.73 14.03
C LYS A 305 -22.86 5.57 14.64
N ASP A 306 -23.51 5.82 15.78
CA ASP A 306 -24.24 4.80 16.55
C ASP A 306 -23.39 3.55 16.89
N GLY A 307 -22.09 3.76 17.14
CA GLY A 307 -21.14 2.70 17.47
C GLY A 307 -20.71 1.84 16.28
N GLN A 308 -21.05 2.22 15.05
CA GLN A 308 -20.68 1.53 13.82
C GLN A 308 -19.93 2.46 12.89
N ILE A 309 -19.23 1.90 11.89
CA ILE A 309 -18.57 2.73 10.86
C ILE A 309 -19.63 3.52 10.09
N ASP A 310 -19.46 4.85 10.04
CA ASP A 310 -20.31 5.74 9.26
C ASP A 310 -19.85 5.75 7.79
N PRO A 311 -20.62 5.17 6.85
CA PRO A 311 -20.25 5.14 5.44
C PRO A 311 -20.38 6.50 4.75
N SER A 312 -20.97 7.51 5.40
CA SER A 312 -21.12 8.86 4.84
C SER A 312 -19.85 9.72 4.99
N VAL A 313 -18.93 9.32 5.86
CA VAL A 313 -17.67 10.04 6.10
C VAL A 313 -16.71 9.73 4.95
N PRO A 314 -16.12 10.74 4.28
CA PRO A 314 -15.18 10.50 3.19
C PRO A 314 -14.00 9.62 3.61
N ASP A 315 -13.72 8.59 2.81
CA ASP A 315 -12.61 7.66 3.00
C ASP A 315 -11.58 7.88 1.89
N ALA A 316 -10.43 8.45 2.28
CA ALA A 316 -9.31 8.76 1.39
C ALA A 316 -8.81 7.52 0.64
N GLU A 317 -8.77 6.38 1.33
CA GLU A 317 -8.25 5.13 0.77
C GLU A 317 -9.24 4.53 -0.22
N ALA A 318 -10.54 4.58 0.11
CA ALA A 318 -11.58 4.17 -0.82
C ALA A 318 -11.61 5.05 -2.08
N ALA A 319 -11.38 6.36 -1.94
CA ALA A 319 -11.31 7.29 -3.07
C ALA A 319 -10.06 7.09 -3.94
N ALA A 320 -8.89 6.88 -3.33
CA ALA A 320 -7.61 6.77 -4.04
C ALA A 320 -7.35 5.37 -4.62
N PHE A 321 -7.76 4.31 -3.92
CA PHE A 321 -7.38 2.92 -4.23
C PHE A 321 -8.58 1.97 -4.36
N GLY A 322 -9.80 2.43 -4.10
CA GLY A 322 -10.98 1.58 -3.98
C GLY A 322 -11.03 0.83 -2.64
N HIS A 323 -12.04 0.00 -2.44
CA HIS A 323 -12.21 -0.80 -1.22
C HIS A 323 -11.41 -2.12 -1.30
N GLY A 324 -10.67 -2.53 -0.26
CA GLY A 324 -10.15 -3.91 -0.16
C GLY A 324 -8.83 -4.15 0.59
N ARG A 325 -8.08 -5.16 0.10
CA ARG A 325 -7.00 -5.94 0.77
C ARG A 325 -5.94 -5.16 1.56
N ARG A 326 -5.60 -3.92 1.18
CA ARG A 326 -4.66 -3.08 1.94
C ARG A 326 -5.22 -2.72 3.32
N ASN A 327 -6.53 -2.50 3.39
CA ASN A 327 -7.23 -2.18 4.62
C ASN A 327 -7.34 -3.40 5.52
N ASP A 328 -7.48 -4.61 4.96
CA ASP A 328 -7.53 -5.86 5.72
C ASP A 328 -6.19 -6.14 6.44
N ALA A 329 -5.06 -5.94 5.75
CA ALA A 329 -3.72 -6.16 6.32
C ALA A 329 -3.36 -5.09 7.36
N LEU A 330 -3.61 -3.81 7.06
CA LEU A 330 -3.37 -2.72 8.01
C LEU A 330 -4.29 -2.83 9.23
N PHE A 331 -5.56 -3.22 9.04
CA PHE A 331 -6.49 -3.53 10.12
C PHE A 331 -5.97 -4.68 10.98
N LEU A 332 -5.55 -5.80 10.38
CA LEU A 332 -5.10 -6.94 11.16
C LEU A 332 -3.84 -6.62 11.96
N MET A 333 -2.90 -5.85 11.38
CA MET A 333 -1.74 -5.33 12.10
C MET A 333 -2.18 -4.44 13.27
N ALA A 334 -3.08 -3.48 13.05
CA ALA A 334 -3.59 -2.59 14.10
C ALA A 334 -4.25 -3.36 15.24
N ALA A 335 -5.21 -4.22 14.92
CA ALA A 335 -5.95 -5.04 15.86
C ALA A 335 -5.00 -5.95 16.65
N SER A 336 -4.05 -6.60 15.97
CA SER A 336 -3.11 -7.51 16.60
C SER A 336 -2.11 -6.79 17.51
N LEU A 337 -1.61 -5.62 17.11
CA LEU A 337 -0.77 -4.79 17.95
C LEU A 337 -1.53 -4.32 19.19
N LEU A 338 -2.77 -3.85 19.05
CA LEU A 338 -3.62 -3.48 20.18
C LEU A 338 -3.92 -4.69 21.08
N ALA A 339 -4.13 -5.88 20.52
CA ALA A 339 -4.35 -7.09 21.29
C ALA A 339 -3.15 -7.48 22.15
N THR A 340 -1.92 -7.18 21.71
CA THR A 340 -0.70 -7.77 22.27
C THR A 340 0.23 -6.77 22.95
N TYR A 341 0.33 -5.54 22.47
CA TYR A 341 1.30 -4.54 22.93
C TYR A 341 0.64 -3.25 23.40
N THR A 342 1.35 -2.57 24.29
CA THR A 342 1.19 -1.15 24.58
C THR A 342 2.33 -0.40 23.91
N LEU A 343 1.99 0.52 23.01
CA LEU A 343 2.93 1.34 22.25
C LEU A 343 3.11 2.68 22.92
N THR A 344 4.34 3.19 22.93
CA THR A 344 4.63 4.56 23.38
C THR A 344 5.69 5.19 22.49
N VAL A 345 5.53 6.48 22.19
CA VAL A 345 6.57 7.30 21.53
C VAL A 345 7.21 8.26 22.53
N PRO A 346 8.46 8.72 22.29
CA PRO A 346 9.11 9.71 23.12
C PRO A 346 8.26 10.96 23.31
N LYS A 347 8.29 11.44 24.56
CA LYS A 347 7.73 12.73 24.94
C LYS A 347 8.83 13.78 24.91
N ASP A 348 8.45 15.03 24.66
CA ASP A 348 9.34 16.17 24.81
C ASP A 348 9.62 16.48 26.30
N GLU A 349 10.50 17.44 26.56
CA GLU A 349 10.87 17.86 27.91
C GLU A 349 9.68 18.39 28.73
N ALA A 350 8.61 18.85 28.07
CA ALA A 350 7.38 19.32 28.68
C ALA A 350 6.34 18.20 28.90
N GLY A 351 6.66 16.95 28.53
CA GLY A 351 5.77 15.79 28.64
C GLY A 351 4.72 15.69 27.53
N GLY A 352 4.80 16.54 26.50
CA GLY A 352 4.01 16.50 25.28
C GLY A 352 4.53 15.47 24.28
N THR A 353 3.70 15.09 23.32
CA THR A 353 4.12 14.19 22.24
C THR A 353 5.01 14.95 21.25
N VAL A 354 6.20 14.42 20.95
CA VAL A 354 7.07 14.98 19.91
C VAL A 354 6.39 14.83 18.55
N PRO A 355 6.13 15.91 17.79
CA PRO A 355 5.46 15.84 16.49
C PRO A 355 6.18 14.90 15.50
N MET A 356 5.40 14.17 14.70
CA MET A 356 5.95 13.29 13.66
C MET A 356 6.72 14.14 12.65
N LYS A 357 8.00 13.81 12.48
CA LYS A 357 8.81 14.39 11.40
C LYS A 357 8.57 13.59 10.13
N LEU A 358 8.52 14.29 9.01
CA LEU A 358 8.43 13.69 7.69
C LEU A 358 9.81 13.61 7.05
N GLN A 359 10.03 12.54 6.30
CA GLN A 359 11.17 12.43 5.40
C GLN A 359 10.69 12.59 3.96
N SER A 360 11.47 13.30 3.15
CA SER A 360 11.14 13.59 1.75
C SER A 360 12.17 12.92 0.84
N GLN A 361 12.16 11.59 0.76
CA GLN A 361 12.98 10.85 -0.21
C GLN A 361 12.21 10.64 -1.53
N ASP A 362 10.93 10.33 -1.45
CA ASP A 362 10.06 10.13 -2.60
C ASP A 362 9.14 11.36 -2.80
N PRO A 363 9.08 11.95 -4.01
CA PRO A 363 8.25 13.13 -4.26
C PRO A 363 6.75 12.85 -4.40
N LEU A 364 6.33 11.59 -4.48
CA LEU A 364 4.95 11.15 -4.65
C LEU A 364 4.30 10.75 -3.31
N VAL A 365 5.07 10.17 -2.39
CA VAL A 365 4.54 9.64 -1.12
C VAL A 365 5.11 10.36 0.11
N MET A 366 4.27 10.51 1.14
CA MET A 366 4.73 10.94 2.46
C MET A 366 5.32 9.76 3.23
N GLN A 367 6.47 9.97 3.86
CA GLN A 367 7.16 8.98 4.67
C GLN A 367 7.39 9.53 6.09
N PRO A 368 6.99 8.84 7.16
CA PRO A 368 7.41 9.18 8.50
C PRO A 368 8.93 9.04 8.62
N ALA A 369 9.61 10.03 9.16
CA ALA A 369 11.01 9.88 9.55
C ALA A 369 11.11 8.85 10.69
N HIS A 370 12.26 8.19 10.82
CA HIS A 370 12.50 7.23 11.89
C HIS A 370 12.24 7.88 13.27
N PHE A 371 11.46 7.21 14.10
CA PHE A 371 11.17 7.59 15.48
C PHE A 371 11.34 6.37 16.39
N GLN A 372 11.70 6.63 17.65
CA GLN A 372 11.71 5.55 18.65
C GLN A 372 10.26 5.19 19.00
N CYS A 373 9.95 3.90 18.97
CA CYS A 373 8.66 3.38 19.38
C CYS A 373 8.93 2.25 20.37
N GLN A 374 8.51 2.40 21.62
CA GLN A 374 8.65 1.35 22.62
C GLN A 374 7.38 0.49 22.61
N LEU A 375 7.57 -0.82 22.49
CA LEU A 375 6.50 -1.82 22.51
C LEU A 375 6.64 -2.67 23.77
N ALA A 376 5.71 -2.51 24.71
CA ALA A 376 5.64 -3.32 25.91
C ALA A 376 4.54 -4.37 25.77
N LEU A 377 4.84 -5.64 26.02
CA LEU A 377 3.82 -6.69 25.96
C LEU A 377 2.74 -6.45 27.02
N ARG A 378 1.47 -6.56 26.62
CA ARG A 378 0.33 -6.43 27.53
C ARG A 378 0.29 -7.63 28.49
N PRO A 379 0.01 -7.43 29.78
CA PRO A 379 -0.07 -8.52 30.75
C PRO A 379 -1.06 -9.61 30.34
N GLY A 380 -0.66 -10.88 30.43
CA GLY A 380 -1.53 -12.02 30.13
C GLY A 380 -1.65 -12.36 28.64
N ARG A 381 -0.95 -11.62 27.77
CA ARG A 381 -0.96 -11.83 26.30
C ARG A 381 0.22 -12.65 25.80
N GLU A 382 1.08 -13.16 26.68
CA GLU A 382 2.26 -13.96 26.34
C GLU A 382 1.92 -15.20 25.51
N ARG A 383 0.77 -15.81 25.83
CA ARG A 383 0.24 -17.05 25.23
C ARG A 383 -0.16 -16.86 23.77
N LEU A 384 -0.52 -15.64 23.37
CA LEU A 384 -0.88 -15.35 21.98
C LEU A 384 0.32 -15.45 21.04
N LEU A 385 1.53 -15.34 21.61
CA LEU A 385 2.79 -15.31 20.88
C LEU A 385 3.62 -16.58 21.08
N SER A 386 3.13 -17.59 21.80
CA SER A 386 3.78 -18.91 21.89
C SER A 386 3.64 -19.71 20.58
N GLU A 387 4.47 -20.74 20.41
CA GLU A 387 4.62 -21.54 19.18
C GLU A 387 3.31 -22.08 18.60
#